data_AF-A0A7V6T9F5-F1
#
_entry.id   AF-A0A7V6T9F5-F1
#
_cell.length_a   1.000
_cell.length_b   1.000
_cell.length_c   1.000
_cell.angle_alpha   90.00
_cell.angle_beta   90.00
_cell.angle_gamma   90.00
#
_symmetry.space_group_name_H-M   'P 1'
#
loop_
_entity.id
_entity.type
_entity.pdbx_description
1 polymer ?
#
loop_
_entity_poly.entity_id
_entity_poly.type
_entity_poly.pdbx_seq_one_letter_code
_entity_poly.pdbx_strand_id
1 'polypeptide(L)'
;MKFKKQQKTPLFDALKKYVEDRTVSFHVPGHKGGKGIPEFRSFVGENVLSIDVTSGILGLDTICNPLGVIREAEDLAAQAFGADYVHFLVNGT
;
A
#
# COMPACT_ATOMS: atom_id res chain seq x y z
N MET A 1 22.50 -11.74 0.38
CA MET A 1 21.30 -11.05 0.91
C MET A 1 21.71 -10.04 1.99
N LYS A 2 21.42 -8.75 1.83
CA LYS A 2 21.69 -7.75 2.89
C LYS A 2 20.51 -7.73 3.87
N PHE A 3 20.59 -8.51 4.95
CA PHE A 3 19.48 -8.69 5.91
C PHE A 3 18.82 -7.38 6.39
N LYS A 4 19.59 -6.32 6.64
CA LYS A 4 19.04 -5.01 7.02
C LYS A 4 18.09 -4.39 5.98
N LYS A 5 18.32 -4.64 4.68
CA LYS A 5 17.42 -4.14 3.62
C LYS A 5 16.07 -4.86 3.61
N GLN A 6 16.07 -6.14 3.98
CA GLN A 6 14.88 -7.00 3.99
C GLN A 6 13.96 -6.77 5.20
N GLN A 7 14.27 -5.78 6.04
CA GLN A 7 13.40 -5.28 7.11
C GLN A 7 12.60 -4.05 6.68
N LYS A 8 12.85 -3.51 5.48
CA LYS A 8 12.06 -2.41 4.92
C LYS A 8 10.71 -2.92 4.46
N THR A 9 9.67 -2.08 4.58
CA THR A 9 8.34 -2.38 4.07
C THR A 9 7.83 -1.24 3.19
N PRO A 10 8.45 -0.97 2.02
CA PRO A 10 8.23 0.27 1.27
C PRO A 10 6.76 0.61 1.02
N LEU A 11 5.96 -0.38 0.60
CA LEU A 11 4.53 -0.21 0.38
C LEU A 11 3.76 0.12 1.66
N PHE A 12 4.00 -0.63 2.75
CA PHE A 12 3.30 -0.41 4.01
C PHE A 12 3.75 0.88 4.71
N ASP A 13 5.05 1.19 4.67
CA ASP A 13 5.62 2.43 5.21
C ASP A 13 5.01 3.65 4.50
N ALA A 14 4.81 3.57 3.18
CA ALA A 14 4.16 4.62 2.41
C ALA A 14 2.67 4.79 2.76
N LEU A 15 1.92 3.69 2.91
CA LEU A 15 0.53 3.71 3.37
C LEU A 15 0.40 4.29 4.78
N LYS A 16 1.29 3.89 5.69
CA LYS A 16 1.33 4.42 7.06
C LYS A 16 1.63 5.90 7.06
N LYS A 17 2.62 6.35 6.26
CA LYS A 17 2.92 7.77 6.08
C LYS A 17 1.72 8.55 5.55
N TYR A 18 1.01 8.02 4.55
CA TYR A 18 -0.21 8.64 4.02
C TYR A 18 -1.25 8.90 5.11
N VAL A 19 -1.46 7.92 6.01
CA VAL A 19 -2.36 8.06 7.16
C VAL A 19 -1.87 9.13 8.14
N GLU A 20 -0.57 9.15 8.44
CA GLU A 20 0.06 10.13 9.34
C GLU A 20 -0.02 11.57 8.82
N ASP A 21 0.03 11.75 7.49
CA ASP A 21 -0.07 13.05 6.83
C ASP A 21 -1.47 13.68 6.97
N ARG A 22 -2.48 12.94 7.46
CA ARG A 22 -3.86 13.41 7.72
C ARG A 22 -4.50 14.09 6.50
N THR A 23 -4.21 13.59 5.31
CA THR A 23 -4.70 14.13 4.04
C THR A 23 -6.23 14.08 3.96
N VAL A 24 -6.86 15.21 3.63
CA VAL A 24 -8.30 15.25 3.34
C VAL A 24 -8.51 14.78 1.90
N SER A 25 -8.93 13.53 1.73
CA SER A 25 -9.13 12.94 0.40
C SER A 25 -10.42 13.41 -0.28
N PHE A 26 -10.28 14.09 -1.41
CA PHE A 26 -11.39 14.34 -2.36
C PHE A 26 -11.52 13.24 -3.43
N HIS A 27 -10.60 12.26 -3.45
CA HIS A 27 -10.59 11.15 -4.40
C HIS A 27 -11.44 9.96 -3.94
N VAL A 28 -11.55 8.93 -4.78
CA VAL A 28 -12.00 7.60 -4.34
C VAL A 28 -10.99 6.99 -3.36
N PRO A 29 -11.40 6.04 -2.48
CA PRO A 29 -12.76 5.54 -2.27
C PRO A 29 -13.72 6.51 -1.56
N GLY A 30 -15.03 6.34 -1.79
CA GLY A 30 -16.08 7.23 -1.27
C GLY A 30 -16.27 7.22 0.24
N HIS A 31 -15.79 6.18 0.96
CA HIS A 31 -15.93 6.09 2.41
C HIS A 31 -14.99 7.00 3.20
N LYS A 32 -13.96 7.58 2.57
CA LYS A 32 -13.05 8.59 3.17
C LYS A 32 -12.41 8.15 4.48
N GLY A 33 -11.76 6.99 4.49
CA GLY A 33 -11.20 6.43 5.74
C GLY A 33 -12.27 5.89 6.69
N GLY A 34 -13.45 5.56 6.15
CA GLY A 34 -14.56 4.95 6.90
C GLY A 34 -15.55 5.95 7.49
N LYS A 35 -15.36 7.26 7.29
CA LYS A 35 -16.30 8.30 7.71
C LYS A 35 -17.69 8.13 7.10
N GLY A 36 -17.76 7.63 5.85
CA GLY A 36 -19.02 7.36 5.15
C GLY A 36 -19.72 6.05 5.52
N ILE A 37 -19.08 5.18 6.31
CA ILE A 37 -19.58 3.83 6.66
C ILE A 37 -19.28 3.48 8.13
N PRO A 38 -19.77 4.26 9.11
CA PRO A 38 -19.36 4.15 10.51
C PRO A 38 -19.63 2.77 11.15
N GLU A 39 -20.73 2.11 10.79
CA GLU A 39 -21.05 0.75 11.27
C GLU A 39 -20.05 -0.28 10.75
N PHE A 40 -19.71 -0.23 9.46
CA PHE A 40 -18.71 -1.15 8.92
C PHE A 40 -17.32 -0.86 9.50
N ARG A 41 -16.97 0.42 9.68
CA ARG A 41 -15.71 0.84 10.30
C ARG A 41 -15.55 0.30 11.72
N SER A 42 -16.61 0.30 12.53
CA SER A 42 -16.54 -0.24 13.89
C SER A 42 -16.36 -1.75 13.88
N PHE A 43 -16.92 -2.45 12.89
CA PHE A 43 -16.79 -3.89 12.73
C PHE A 43 -15.40 -4.33 12.23
N VAL A 44 -14.88 -3.75 11.14
CA VAL A 44 -13.60 -4.19 10.53
C VAL A 44 -12.36 -3.53 11.13
N GLY A 45 -12.54 -2.39 11.80
CA GLY A 45 -11.47 -1.60 12.39
C GLY A 45 -11.02 -0.42 11.54
N GLU A 46 -10.65 0.66 12.22
CA GLU A 46 -10.26 1.94 11.62
C GLU A 46 -9.02 1.83 10.73
N ASN A 47 -7.99 1.10 11.16
CA ASN A 47 -6.72 1.04 10.45
C ASN A 47 -6.88 0.43 9.04
N VAL A 48 -7.77 -0.54 8.87
CA VAL A 48 -8.05 -1.19 7.57
C VAL A 48 -8.59 -0.17 6.58
N LEU A 49 -9.56 0.65 7.00
CA LEU A 49 -10.16 1.66 6.14
C LEU A 49 -9.26 2.90 5.94
N SER A 50 -8.36 3.18 6.87
CA SER A 50 -7.42 4.30 6.76
C SER A 50 -6.36 4.11 5.67
N ILE A 51 -6.00 2.86 5.38
CA ILE A 51 -5.05 2.50 4.31
C ILE A 51 -5.73 2.09 3.00
N ASP A 52 -7.08 2.07 2.95
CA ASP A 52 -7.84 1.82 1.73
C ASP A 52 -7.88 3.09 0.87
N VAL A 53 -6.96 3.15 -0.09
CA VAL A 53 -6.66 4.33 -0.89
C VAL A 53 -6.45 3.93 -2.35
N THR A 54 -6.70 4.88 -3.25
CA THR A 54 -6.55 4.64 -4.68
C THR A 54 -5.10 4.79 -5.16
N SER A 55 -4.81 4.16 -6.31
CA SER A 55 -3.55 4.32 -7.04
C SER A 55 -3.29 5.77 -7.45
N GLY A 56 -2.01 6.12 -7.62
CA GLY A 56 -1.60 7.41 -8.21
C GLY A 56 -1.74 8.62 -7.27
N ILE A 57 -2.00 8.40 -5.98
CA ILE A 57 -1.84 9.42 -4.94
C ILE A 57 -0.35 9.74 -4.79
N LEU A 58 0.00 11.01 -4.55
CA LEU A 58 1.40 11.42 -4.37
C LEU A 58 2.09 10.60 -3.26
N GLY A 59 3.23 10.01 -3.59
CA GLY A 59 3.98 9.14 -2.67
C GLY A 59 3.48 7.69 -2.62
N LEU A 60 2.37 7.38 -3.29
CA LEU A 60 1.90 6.03 -3.58
C LEU A 60 2.13 5.70 -5.07
N ASP A 61 1.96 4.42 -5.41
CA ASP A 61 2.32 3.89 -6.73
C ASP A 61 1.06 3.43 -7.49
N THR A 62 1.26 2.92 -8.71
CA THR A 62 0.21 2.25 -9.48
C THR A 62 0.63 0.82 -9.81
N ILE A 63 -0.21 -0.16 -9.46
CA ILE A 63 0.11 -1.58 -9.67
C ILE A 63 0.23 -1.95 -11.16
N CYS A 64 -0.44 -1.22 -12.06
CA CYS A 64 -0.38 -1.48 -13.50
C CYS A 64 0.97 -1.11 -14.13
N ASN A 65 1.73 -0.22 -13.49
CA ASN A 65 3.06 0.19 -13.94
C ASN A 65 3.87 0.67 -12.72
N PRO A 66 4.39 -0.26 -11.90
CA PRO A 66 5.10 0.08 -10.68
C PRO A 66 6.40 0.82 -10.97
N LEU A 67 6.54 2.03 -10.45
CA LEU A 67 7.75 2.86 -10.59
C LEU A 67 8.30 3.36 -9.25
N GLY A 68 7.55 3.20 -8.16
CA GLY A 68 7.87 3.71 -6.83
C GLY A 68 7.87 2.60 -5.78
N VAL A 69 7.03 2.78 -4.75
CA VAL A 69 7.05 1.92 -3.54
C VAL A 69 6.63 0.48 -3.81
N ILE A 70 5.79 0.22 -4.83
CA ILE A 70 5.47 -1.16 -5.25
C ILE A 70 6.71 -1.77 -5.92
N ARG A 71 7.39 -1.01 -6.81
CA ARG A 71 8.61 -1.49 -7.46
C ARG A 71 9.72 -1.81 -6.48
N GLU A 72 9.97 -0.95 -5.48
CA GLU A 72 10.97 -1.23 -4.43
C GLU A 72 10.61 -2.51 -3.65
N ALA A 73 9.31 -2.73 -3.37
CA ALA A 73 8.85 -3.94 -2.70
C ALA A 73 9.01 -5.20 -3.57
N GLU A 74 8.73 -5.12 -4.87
CA GLU A 74 8.96 -6.20 -5.83
C GLU A 74 10.45 -6.54 -5.97
N ASP A 75 11.34 -5.54 -6.05
CA ASP A 75 12.79 -5.75 -6.11
C ASP A 75 13.34 -6.40 -4.82
N LEU A 76 12.78 -6.05 -3.66
CA LEU A 76 13.10 -6.70 -2.39
C LEU A 76 12.63 -8.16 -2.36
N ALA A 77 11.43 -8.43 -2.88
CA ALA A 77 10.89 -9.78 -2.99
C ALA A 77 11.74 -10.63 -3.96
N ALA A 78 12.09 -10.12 -5.14
CA ALA A 78 12.97 -10.81 -6.10
C ALA A 78 14.30 -11.23 -5.44
N GLN A 79 14.92 -10.35 -4.66
CA GLN A 79 16.14 -10.66 -3.90
C GLN A 79 15.93 -11.72 -2.81
N ALA A 80 14.77 -11.74 -2.16
CA ALA A 80 14.46 -12.70 -1.09
C ALA A 80 14.19 -14.10 -1.65
N PHE A 81 13.52 -14.18 -2.80
CA PHE A 81 13.16 -15.44 -3.47
C PHE A 81 14.21 -15.93 -4.46
N GLY A 82 15.25 -15.14 -4.75
CA GLY A 82 16.29 -15.51 -5.72
C GLY A 82 15.81 -15.51 -7.17
N ALA A 83 14.82 -14.68 -7.50
CA ALA A 83 14.27 -14.52 -8.83
C ALA A 83 14.88 -13.30 -9.54
N ASP A 84 14.88 -13.32 -10.88
CA ASP A 84 15.26 -12.16 -11.67
C ASP A 84 14.25 -11.01 -11.54
N TYR A 85 12.96 -11.35 -11.51
CA TYR A 85 11.84 -10.43 -11.39
C TYR A 85 10.71 -11.04 -10.54
N VAL A 86 9.98 -10.18 -9.83
CA VAL A 86 8.76 -10.52 -9.10
C VAL A 86 7.68 -9.50 -9.45
N HIS A 87 6.45 -9.99 -9.57
CA HIS A 87 5.26 -9.16 -9.77
C HIS A 87 4.22 -9.48 -8.71
N PHE A 88 3.58 -8.45 -8.15
CA PHE A 88 2.49 -8.65 -7.19
C PHE A 88 1.14 -8.84 -7.90
N LEU A 89 0.44 -9.90 -7.50
CA LEU A 89 -0.91 -10.23 -7.97
C LEU A 89 -1.91 -10.04 -6.83
N VAL A 90 -3.06 -9.45 -7.15
CA VAL A 90 -4.15 -9.23 -6.18
C VAL A 90 -5.34 -10.17 -6.36
N ASN A 91 -5.28 -11.08 -7.34
CA ASN A 91 -6.41 -11.92 -7.73
C ASN A 91 -6.08 -13.43 -7.81
N GLY A 92 -5.06 -13.89 -7.07
CA GLY A 92 -4.64 -15.30 -7.07
C GLY A 92 -3.91 -15.73 -8.35
N THR A 93 -3.68 -17.05 -8.46
CA THR A 93 -3.07 -17.74 -9.60
C THR A 93 -4.12 -18.35 -10.50
#